data_AF-A0A9E5LTR1-F1
#
_entry.id   AF-A0A9E5LTR1-F1
#
_cell.length_a   1.000
_cell.length_b   1.000
_cell.length_c   1.000
_cell.angle_alpha   90.00
_cell.angle_beta   90.00
_cell.angle_gamma   90.00
#
_symmetry.space_group_name_H-M   'P 1'
#
loop_
_entity.id
_entity.type
_entity.pdbx_description
1 polymer ?
#
loop_
_entity_poly.entity_id
_entity_poly.type
_entity_poly.pdbx_seq_one_letter_code
_entity_poly.pdbx_strand_id
1 'polypeptide(L)'
;MRPANPNFLGTQVTEGGTNFALWAPAADAVELCLFEESDGSLTETRFALAHREGPIWHGYLAGIRAGQRYGYRVYGPWRPEQGWRFNPNKLLIDPYAHLLAGEITYAPEIFGHRSADAIGTGDPLIQDSRDSAGFVPFSVVTDYTPRPIHRPNTSWKRSVIYEAHVRGFTINNPDIPVEQRGTFAGLGHPSTIDYLQRLGVTAVELLPIHHFATEVNVFHRGRINHWGYNPLAFSAPHRPYAATNDPIKELQDAVDALHAAGIEIILDVVYNHTAEEGKLGPTYSFRGIDNKTFYRSIVDDFYDDVTGCGNTLDSRRPFVTRMIV
;
A
#
# COMPACT_ATOMS: atom_id res chain seq x y z
N MET A 1 -1.09 3.78 26.19
CA MET A 1 -0.75 2.53 25.47
C MET A 1 0.10 1.62 26.34
N ARG A 2 -0.10 0.30 26.28
CA ARG A 2 0.83 -0.69 26.87
C ARG A 2 1.97 -0.98 25.90
N PRO A 3 3.14 -1.50 26.34
CA PRO A 3 4.17 -1.96 25.40
C PRO A 3 3.64 -3.14 24.57
N ALA A 4 3.95 -3.14 23.26
CA ALA A 4 3.70 -4.25 22.34
C ALA A 4 5.01 -5.01 22.01
N ASN A 5 4.94 -6.15 21.32
CA ASN A 5 6.13 -6.83 20.80
C ASN A 5 6.66 -6.12 19.54
N PRO A 6 7.88 -5.55 19.54
CA PRO A 6 8.40 -4.79 18.40
C PRO A 6 8.94 -5.67 17.26
N ASN A 7 8.95 -7.00 17.41
CA ASN A 7 9.46 -7.91 16.39
C ASN A 7 8.52 -8.08 15.18
N PHE A 8 7.23 -7.76 15.34
CA PHE A 8 6.22 -7.82 14.29
C PHE A 8 5.80 -6.39 13.92
N LEU A 9 6.14 -5.97 12.71
CA LEU A 9 5.83 -4.64 12.18
C LEU A 9 4.40 -4.61 11.63
N GLY A 10 3.81 -3.42 11.59
CA GLY A 10 2.42 -3.23 11.25
C GLY A 10 1.49 -3.54 12.42
N THR A 11 0.34 -4.14 12.12
CA THR A 11 -0.69 -4.47 13.11
C THR A 11 -0.80 -5.97 13.36
N GLN A 12 -0.90 -6.36 14.62
CA GLN A 12 -1.19 -7.74 15.01
C GLN A 12 -2.35 -7.77 16.00
N VAL A 13 -3.49 -8.33 15.59
CA VAL A 13 -4.66 -8.56 16.44
C VAL A 13 -4.33 -9.65 17.45
N THR A 14 -4.74 -9.45 18.71
CA THR A 14 -4.65 -10.42 19.80
C THR A 14 -6.05 -10.68 20.39
N GLU A 15 -6.17 -11.60 21.34
CA GLU A 15 -7.44 -11.84 22.03
C GLU A 15 -8.02 -10.59 22.69
N GLY A 16 -7.20 -9.63 23.15
CA GLY A 16 -7.64 -8.47 23.93
C GLY A 16 -7.60 -7.11 23.22
N GLY A 17 -6.93 -7.01 22.07
CA GLY A 17 -6.72 -5.74 21.36
C GLY A 17 -5.80 -5.90 20.16
N THR A 18 -5.07 -4.83 19.82
CA THR A 18 -4.13 -4.83 18.69
C THR A 18 -2.78 -4.26 19.10
N ASN A 19 -1.71 -4.95 18.70
CA ASN A 19 -0.34 -4.44 18.70
C ASN A 19 -0.11 -3.59 17.46
N PHE A 20 0.57 -2.46 17.61
CA PHE A 20 1.03 -1.59 16.54
C PHE A 20 2.55 -1.44 16.66
N ALA A 21 3.27 -1.54 15.55
CA ALA A 21 4.70 -1.29 15.50
C ALA A 21 5.11 -0.66 14.18
N LEU A 22 5.77 0.50 14.26
CA LEU A 22 6.25 1.27 13.13
C LEU A 22 7.75 1.50 13.25
N TRP A 23 8.49 1.14 12.22
CA TRP A 23 9.89 1.53 12.11
C TRP A 23 10.00 2.99 11.65
N ALA A 24 10.63 3.82 12.46
CA ALA A 24 10.82 5.26 12.19
C ALA A 24 12.01 5.79 13.03
N PRO A 25 13.25 5.40 12.70
CA PRO A 25 14.41 5.66 13.56
C PRO A 25 14.75 7.13 13.73
N ALA A 26 14.52 7.94 12.70
CA ALA A 26 14.80 9.37 12.72
C ALA A 26 13.61 10.23 13.19
N ALA A 27 12.48 9.61 13.56
CA ALA A 27 11.35 10.32 14.12
C ALA A 27 11.67 10.82 15.55
N ASP A 28 11.15 12.00 15.88
CA ASP A 28 11.15 12.56 17.24
C ASP A 28 9.96 12.05 18.06
N ALA A 29 8.83 11.80 17.40
CA ALA A 29 7.64 11.20 17.98
C ALA A 29 6.76 10.54 16.91
N VAL A 30 5.95 9.56 17.31
CA VAL A 30 4.95 8.91 16.46
C VAL A 30 3.60 8.89 17.18
N GLU A 31 2.56 9.36 16.49
CA GLU A 31 1.18 9.21 16.91
C GLU A 31 0.48 8.16 16.04
N LEU A 32 -0.18 7.20 16.69
CA LEU A 32 -1.19 6.36 16.08
C LEU A 32 -2.51 7.12 16.05
N CYS A 33 -3.08 7.25 14.87
CA CYS A 33 -4.35 7.93 14.65
C CYS A 33 -5.42 6.89 14.32
N LEU A 34 -6.43 6.76 15.18
CA LEU A 34 -7.61 5.91 14.92
C LEU A 34 -8.74 6.78 14.37
N PHE A 35 -9.47 6.23 13.40
CA PHE A 35 -10.55 6.94 12.73
C PHE A 35 -11.87 6.21 12.91
N GLU A 36 -12.88 6.98 13.32
CA GLU A 36 -14.27 6.55 13.40
C GLU A 36 -15.12 7.48 12.54
N GLU A 37 -16.09 6.90 11.84
CA GLU A 37 -17.03 7.65 11.02
C GLU A 37 -18.41 7.56 11.65
N SER A 38 -18.99 8.70 12.01
CA SER A 38 -20.32 8.80 12.61
C SER A 38 -21.04 10.00 12.00
N ASP A 39 -22.26 9.78 11.51
CA ASP A 39 -23.11 10.81 10.89
C ASP A 39 -22.43 11.62 9.77
N GLY A 40 -21.55 10.96 9.00
CA GLY A 40 -20.77 11.58 7.91
C GLY A 40 -19.61 12.45 8.39
N SER A 41 -19.32 12.47 9.69
CA SER A 41 -18.15 13.13 10.26
C SER A 41 -17.06 12.10 10.60
N LEU A 42 -15.85 12.38 10.14
CA LEU A 42 -14.66 11.61 10.48
C LEU A 42 -14.05 12.15 11.77
N THR A 43 -13.99 11.33 12.81
CA THR A 43 -13.36 11.66 14.10
C THR A 43 -12.00 11.00 14.17
N GLU A 44 -10.96 11.79 14.44
CA GLU A 44 -9.61 11.32 14.67
C GLU A 44 -9.30 11.27 16.17
N THR A 45 -8.92 10.10 16.67
CA THR A 45 -8.37 9.94 18.03
C THR A 45 -6.89 9.59 17.93
N ARG A 46 -6.02 10.41 18.55
CA ARG A 46 -4.57 10.25 18.49
C ARG A 46 -4.01 9.67 19.78
N PHE A 47 -3.06 8.76 19.64
CA PHE A 47 -2.36 8.15 20.75
C PHE A 47 -0.85 8.16 20.47
N ALA A 48 -0.07 8.73 21.38
CA ALA A 48 1.39 8.63 21.29
C ALA A 48 1.85 7.16 21.42
N LEU A 49 2.68 6.70 20.48
CA LEU A 49 3.45 5.46 20.62
C LEU A 49 4.59 5.71 21.61
N ALA A 50 4.32 5.59 22.90
CA ALA A 50 5.25 5.97 23.96
C ALA A 50 6.41 4.97 24.18
N HIS A 51 6.39 3.80 23.54
CA HIS A 51 7.42 2.77 23.68
C HIS A 51 8.25 2.68 22.39
N ARG A 52 9.56 2.53 22.55
CA ARG A 52 10.52 2.44 21.46
C ARG A 52 11.61 1.44 21.80
N GLU A 53 11.83 0.46 20.92
CA GLU A 53 12.96 -0.47 20.98
C GLU A 53 13.82 -0.29 19.74
N GLY A 54 15.02 0.30 19.91
CA GLY A 54 15.90 0.67 18.81
C GLY A 54 15.20 1.60 17.80
N PRO A 55 15.03 1.20 16.52
CA PRO A 55 14.39 2.02 15.50
C PRO A 55 12.86 1.87 15.43
N ILE A 56 12.25 1.03 16.27
CA ILE A 56 10.84 0.65 16.19
C ILE A 56 10.04 1.31 17.32
N TRP A 57 9.05 2.11 16.94
CA TRP A 57 8.02 2.67 17.82
C TRP A 57 6.87 1.68 17.92
N HIS A 58 6.35 1.44 19.11
CA HIS A 58 5.33 0.41 19.30
C HIS A 58 4.38 0.70 20.45
N GLY A 59 3.23 0.04 20.41
CA GLY A 59 2.23 0.14 21.46
C GLY A 59 1.06 -0.81 21.26
N TYR A 60 0.41 -1.16 22.36
CA TYR A 60 -0.77 -2.00 22.40
C TYR A 60 -1.97 -1.19 22.88
N LEU A 61 -3.07 -1.30 22.14
CA LEU A 61 -4.38 -0.76 22.48
C LEU A 61 -5.39 -1.89 22.66
N ALA A 62 -5.99 -1.94 23.86
CA ALA A 62 -7.06 -2.88 24.17
C ALA A 62 -8.34 -2.52 23.42
N GLY A 63 -9.16 -3.53 23.08
CA GLY A 63 -10.46 -3.35 22.44
C GLY A 63 -10.42 -3.11 20.93
N ILE A 64 -9.27 -2.76 20.35
CA ILE A 64 -9.13 -2.60 18.90
C ILE A 64 -9.16 -3.96 18.20
N ARG A 65 -9.88 -4.03 17.08
CA ARG A 65 -10.13 -5.25 16.30
C ARG A 65 -9.92 -5.02 14.81
N ALA A 66 -9.98 -6.11 14.04
CA ALA A 66 -10.00 -6.04 12.59
C ALA A 66 -11.13 -5.13 12.08
N GLY A 67 -10.85 -4.38 11.03
CA GLY A 67 -11.74 -3.35 10.48
C GLY A 67 -11.50 -1.94 11.02
N GLN A 68 -10.74 -1.77 12.12
CA GLN A 68 -10.37 -0.44 12.61
C GLN A 68 -9.52 0.31 11.57
N ARG A 69 -9.98 1.50 11.16
CA ARG A 69 -9.22 2.42 10.30
C ARG A 69 -8.19 3.17 11.13
N TYR A 70 -6.96 3.26 10.62
CA TYR A 70 -5.87 3.96 11.28
C TYR A 70 -4.86 4.56 10.29
N GLY A 71 -3.95 5.38 10.81
CA GLY A 71 -2.72 5.81 10.15
C GLY A 71 -1.75 6.38 11.17
N TYR A 72 -0.64 6.97 10.71
CA TYR A 72 0.36 7.58 11.59
C TYR A 72 0.56 9.06 11.29
N ARG A 73 0.87 9.83 12.33
CA ARG A 73 1.50 11.15 12.21
C ARG A 73 2.89 11.05 12.80
N VAL A 74 3.89 11.34 11.98
CA VAL A 74 5.30 11.18 12.35
C VAL A 74 5.95 12.55 12.44
N TYR A 75 6.49 12.84 13.62
CA TYR A 75 7.15 14.09 13.95
C TYR A 75 8.65 13.92 13.76
N GLY A 76 9.30 14.98 13.28
CA GLY A 76 10.74 15.00 13.05
C GLY A 76 11.16 16.30 12.37
N PRO A 77 12.44 16.44 12.02
CA PRO A 77 12.95 17.64 11.37
C PRO A 77 12.35 17.84 9.97
N TRP A 78 11.89 19.05 9.68
CA TRP A 78 11.71 19.52 8.31
C TRP A 78 12.96 20.29 7.87
N ARG A 79 13.85 19.59 7.17
CA ARG A 79 15.06 20.13 6.54
C ARG A 79 15.19 19.51 5.15
N PRO A 80 14.32 19.89 4.20
CA PRO A 80 14.28 19.26 2.89
C PRO A 80 15.63 19.33 2.19
N GLU A 81 16.39 20.41 2.36
CA GLU A 81 17.75 20.59 1.84
C GLU A 81 18.77 19.57 2.36
N GLN A 82 18.44 18.80 3.39
CA GLN A 82 19.23 17.67 3.91
C GLN A 82 18.52 16.33 3.69
N GLY A 83 17.39 16.31 2.98
CA GLY A 83 16.55 15.14 2.77
C GLY A 83 15.61 14.80 3.93
N TRP A 84 15.48 15.64 4.96
CA TRP A 84 14.50 15.40 6.04
C TRP A 84 13.15 16.02 5.70
N ARG A 85 12.11 15.18 5.59
CA ARG A 85 10.78 15.57 5.07
C ARG A 85 9.61 15.21 6.01
N PHE A 86 9.86 15.19 7.32
CA PHE A 86 8.82 14.94 8.31
C PHE A 86 7.77 16.05 8.31
N ASN A 87 6.49 15.68 8.24
CA ASN A 87 5.38 16.62 8.34
C ASN A 87 4.20 15.95 9.05
N PRO A 88 3.96 16.22 10.36
CA PRO A 88 2.89 15.56 11.12
C PRO A 88 1.48 15.99 10.69
N ASN A 89 1.34 17.03 9.87
CA ASN A 89 0.04 17.39 9.28
C ASN A 89 -0.38 16.38 8.21
N LYS A 90 0.53 15.54 7.71
CA LYS A 90 0.22 14.50 6.73
C LYS A 90 -0.06 13.19 7.46
N LEU A 91 -1.26 12.65 7.25
CA LEU A 91 -1.62 11.31 7.66
C LEU A 91 -0.88 10.31 6.78
N LEU A 92 -0.16 9.38 7.41
CA LEU A 92 0.70 8.41 6.75
C LEU A 92 0.09 7.02 6.81
N ILE A 93 0.12 6.33 5.67
CA ILE A 93 -0.23 4.92 5.53
C ILE A 93 0.86 4.07 6.17
N ASP A 94 0.46 3.05 6.93
CA ASP A 94 1.39 2.04 7.46
C ASP A 94 2.02 1.25 6.28
N PRO A 95 3.36 1.25 6.12
CA PRO A 95 4.05 0.47 5.09
C PRO A 95 3.73 -1.02 5.12
N TYR A 96 3.27 -1.52 6.27
CA TYR A 96 2.93 -2.92 6.53
C TYR A 96 1.42 -3.19 6.48
N ALA A 97 0.60 -2.23 6.06
CA ALA A 97 -0.84 -2.42 5.92
C ALA A 97 -1.18 -3.50 4.89
N HIS A 98 -2.07 -4.42 5.26
CA HIS A 98 -2.61 -5.45 4.37
C HIS A 98 -3.91 -5.02 3.68
N LEU A 99 -4.51 -3.91 4.11
CA LEU A 99 -5.74 -3.38 3.55
C LEU A 99 -5.77 -1.87 3.72
N LEU A 100 -6.20 -1.18 2.67
CA LEU A 100 -6.47 0.25 2.68
C LEU A 100 -7.97 0.51 2.48
N ALA A 101 -8.50 1.53 3.16
CA ALA A 101 -9.88 1.98 3.04
C ALA A 101 -9.95 3.46 2.64
N GLY A 102 -10.80 3.77 1.67
CA GLY A 102 -10.93 5.09 1.07
C GLY A 102 -10.16 5.23 -0.23
N GLU A 103 -10.28 6.41 -0.84
CA GLU A 103 -9.61 6.77 -2.09
C GLU A 103 -8.74 8.01 -1.87
N ILE A 104 -7.81 8.25 -2.78
CA ILE A 104 -7.03 9.49 -2.80
C ILE A 104 -7.90 10.59 -3.41
N THR A 105 -8.08 11.68 -2.65
CA THR A 105 -8.58 12.94 -3.21
C THR A 105 -7.38 13.80 -3.60
N TYR A 106 -7.13 13.96 -4.90
CA TYR A 106 -5.99 14.73 -5.41
C TYR A 106 -6.18 16.21 -5.14
N ALA A 107 -5.50 16.70 -4.11
CA ALA A 107 -5.60 18.07 -3.62
C ALA A 107 -4.25 18.52 -3.05
N PRO A 108 -3.99 19.83 -2.92
CA PRO A 108 -2.75 20.35 -2.35
C PRO A 108 -2.37 19.80 -0.96
N GLU A 109 -3.35 19.31 -0.19
CA GLU A 109 -3.22 18.79 1.16
C GLU A 109 -2.34 17.54 1.24
N ILE A 110 -2.27 16.73 0.17
CA ILE A 110 -1.50 15.48 0.15
C ILE A 110 0.01 15.70 0.02
N PHE A 111 0.45 16.93 -0.25
CA PHE A 111 1.86 17.27 -0.40
C PHE A 111 2.45 17.72 0.93
N GLY A 112 3.62 17.18 1.30
CA GLY A 112 4.34 17.59 2.50
C GLY A 112 4.88 19.03 2.44
N HIS A 113 5.19 19.53 1.25
CA HIS A 113 5.59 20.91 1.00
C HIS A 113 4.41 21.77 0.55
N ARG A 114 4.56 23.09 0.66
CA ARG A 114 3.52 24.05 0.29
C ARG A 114 3.26 24.02 -1.21
N SER A 115 2.28 23.23 -1.61
CA SER A 115 1.77 23.17 -2.99
C SER A 115 0.71 24.24 -3.24
N ALA A 116 0.81 24.91 -4.38
CA ALA A 116 -0.16 25.88 -4.88
C ALA A 116 -1.34 25.20 -5.59
N ASP A 117 -1.17 23.94 -6.01
CA ASP A 117 -2.16 23.19 -6.78
C ASP A 117 -2.19 21.69 -6.40
N ALA A 118 -3.03 20.94 -7.09
CA ALA A 118 -3.22 19.51 -6.87
C ALA A 118 -2.27 18.61 -7.69
N ILE A 119 -1.27 19.19 -8.37
CA ILE A 119 -0.19 18.46 -9.09
C ILE A 119 1.18 18.62 -8.43
N GLY A 120 1.28 19.37 -7.33
CA GLY A 120 2.49 19.49 -6.51
C GLY A 120 3.34 20.74 -6.81
N THR A 121 2.87 21.65 -7.66
CA THR A 121 3.61 22.88 -7.99
C THR A 121 3.74 23.75 -6.76
N GLY A 122 4.95 24.05 -6.31
CA GLY A 122 5.14 24.85 -5.11
C GLY A 122 6.60 24.96 -4.67
N ASP A 123 6.81 25.48 -3.47
CA ASP A 123 8.14 25.58 -2.87
C ASP A 123 8.41 24.33 -2.02
N PRO A 124 9.34 23.45 -2.44
CA PRO A 124 9.64 22.21 -1.73
C PRO A 124 10.33 22.42 -0.38
N LEU A 125 10.79 23.64 -0.08
CA LEU A 125 11.49 23.98 1.17
C LEU A 125 10.54 24.39 2.29
N ILE A 126 9.29 24.75 1.96
CA ILE A 126 8.33 25.24 2.94
C ILE A 126 7.39 24.09 3.33
N GLN A 127 7.36 23.76 4.62
CA GLN A 127 6.46 22.73 5.15
C GLN A 127 5.00 23.20 5.00
N ASP A 128 4.14 22.31 4.51
CA ASP A 128 2.72 22.56 4.41
C ASP A 128 2.00 22.28 5.74
N SER A 129 1.14 23.20 6.19
CA SER A 129 0.43 23.07 7.47
C SER A 129 -0.97 22.47 7.35
N ARG A 130 -1.46 22.13 6.15
CA ARG A 130 -2.81 21.58 5.96
C ARG A 130 -2.85 20.09 6.29
N ASP A 131 -3.97 19.66 6.88
CA ASP A 131 -4.19 18.26 7.22
C ASP A 131 -4.58 17.43 6.00
N SER A 132 -4.01 16.23 5.86
CA SER A 132 -4.31 15.31 4.75
C SER A 132 -5.28 14.17 5.10
N ALA A 133 -5.73 14.02 6.35
CA ALA A 133 -6.51 12.86 6.79
C ALA A 133 -7.84 12.61 6.03
N GLY A 134 -8.42 13.64 5.40
CA GLY A 134 -9.60 13.52 4.54
C GLY A 134 -9.31 13.29 3.05
N PHE A 135 -8.03 13.22 2.66
CA PHE A 135 -7.59 13.20 1.26
C PHE A 135 -6.77 11.95 0.90
N VAL A 136 -6.42 11.12 1.89
CA VAL A 136 -5.62 9.91 1.73
C VAL A 136 -6.38 8.71 2.31
N PRO A 137 -6.16 7.49 1.79
CA PRO A 137 -6.78 6.30 2.36
C PRO A 137 -6.21 5.98 3.74
N PHE A 138 -7.01 5.31 4.57
CA PHE A 138 -6.61 4.79 5.87
C PHE A 138 -6.01 3.39 5.72
N SER A 139 -5.03 3.08 6.54
CA SER A 139 -4.67 1.69 6.82
C SER A 139 -5.80 1.02 7.61
N VAL A 140 -6.00 -0.28 7.44
CA VAL A 140 -7.03 -1.03 8.16
C VAL A 140 -6.37 -2.16 8.95
N VAL A 141 -6.72 -2.28 10.23
CA VAL A 141 -6.31 -3.42 11.04
C VAL A 141 -6.92 -4.67 10.42
N THR A 142 -6.09 -5.65 10.06
CA THR A 142 -6.53 -6.94 9.54
C THR A 142 -6.19 -8.05 10.52
N ASP A 143 -7.11 -9.00 10.70
CA ASP A 143 -6.81 -10.24 11.39
C ASP A 143 -6.42 -11.29 10.34
N TYR A 144 -5.11 -11.39 10.10
CA TYR A 144 -4.57 -12.38 9.16
C TYR A 144 -4.09 -13.60 9.93
N THR A 145 -4.70 -14.75 9.65
CA THR A 145 -4.22 -16.05 10.08
C THR A 145 -3.58 -16.77 8.89
N PRO A 146 -2.34 -17.27 9.00
CA PRO A 146 -1.77 -18.14 7.97
C PRO A 146 -2.69 -19.31 7.67
N ARG A 147 -2.92 -19.59 6.38
CA ARG A 147 -3.78 -20.67 5.90
C ARG A 147 -2.98 -21.69 5.08
N PRO A 148 -3.40 -22.96 5.03
CA PRO A 148 -2.80 -23.92 4.10
C PRO A 148 -3.07 -23.50 2.65
N ILE A 149 -2.05 -23.62 1.80
CA ILE A 149 -2.14 -23.32 0.37
C ILE A 149 -1.70 -24.57 -0.41
N HIS A 150 -2.58 -25.06 -1.29
CA HIS A 150 -2.30 -26.19 -2.17
C HIS A 150 -1.80 -25.70 -3.52
N ARG A 151 -0.56 -25.19 -3.56
CA ARG A 151 0.02 -24.69 -4.81
C ARG A 151 0.38 -25.83 -5.78
N PRO A 152 0.11 -25.68 -7.10
CA PRO A 152 0.77 -26.46 -8.12
C PRO A 152 2.29 -26.23 -8.07
N ASN A 153 3.06 -27.16 -8.63
CA ASN A 153 4.52 -27.07 -8.71
C ASN A 153 4.98 -27.55 -10.09
N THR A 154 4.55 -26.82 -11.10
CA THR A 154 4.85 -27.12 -12.49
C THR A 154 6.35 -26.93 -12.72
N SER A 155 6.99 -27.92 -13.35
CA SER A 155 8.41 -27.78 -13.70
C SER A 155 8.58 -26.63 -14.69
N TRP A 156 9.57 -25.76 -14.48
CA TRP A 156 9.98 -24.70 -15.41
C TRP A 156 10.13 -25.15 -16.88
N LYS A 157 10.51 -26.42 -17.12
CA LYS A 157 10.63 -26.98 -18.48
C LYS A 157 9.29 -27.17 -19.20
N ARG A 158 8.19 -27.15 -18.45
CA ARG A 158 6.82 -27.33 -18.90
C ARG A 158 5.97 -26.08 -18.69
N SER A 159 6.53 -25.05 -18.08
CA SER A 159 5.78 -23.83 -17.77
C SER A 159 5.44 -23.07 -19.04
N VAL A 160 4.16 -22.72 -19.18
CA VAL A 160 3.64 -21.81 -20.20
C VAL A 160 2.94 -20.68 -19.44
N ILE A 161 3.55 -19.50 -19.49
CA ILE A 161 3.11 -18.31 -18.75
C ILE A 161 2.15 -17.51 -19.61
N TYR A 162 1.03 -17.12 -19.01
CA TYR A 162 0.02 -16.24 -19.60
C TYR A 162 -0.04 -14.92 -18.83
N GLU A 163 0.54 -13.86 -19.38
CA GLU A 163 0.45 -12.52 -18.79
C GLU A 163 -0.97 -11.97 -18.95
N ALA A 164 -1.56 -11.51 -17.85
CA ALA A 164 -2.93 -11.01 -17.82
C ALA A 164 -3.09 -9.81 -16.89
N HIS A 165 -3.95 -8.88 -17.30
CA HIS A 165 -4.43 -7.80 -16.45
C HIS A 165 -5.75 -8.22 -15.77
N VAL A 166 -5.83 -8.20 -14.43
CA VAL A 166 -7.04 -8.62 -13.66
C VAL A 166 -8.33 -8.04 -14.23
N ARG A 167 -8.38 -6.70 -14.37
CA ARG A 167 -9.52 -6.02 -15.00
C ARG A 167 -9.73 -6.39 -16.46
N GLY A 168 -8.74 -6.12 -17.32
CA GLY A 168 -8.88 -6.28 -18.77
C GLY A 168 -9.24 -7.71 -19.20
N PHE A 169 -8.79 -8.72 -18.46
CA PHE A 169 -8.96 -10.12 -18.82
C PHE A 169 -10.43 -10.57 -18.80
N THR A 170 -11.23 -10.06 -17.86
CA THR A 170 -12.60 -10.56 -17.62
C THR A 170 -13.68 -9.49 -17.77
N ILE A 171 -13.34 -8.22 -17.97
CA ILE A 171 -14.30 -7.11 -17.99
C ILE A 171 -15.43 -7.28 -19.02
N ASN A 172 -15.14 -7.94 -20.15
CA ASN A 172 -16.09 -8.17 -21.24
C ASN A 172 -16.57 -9.63 -21.36
N ASN A 173 -16.28 -10.48 -20.37
CA ASN A 173 -16.73 -11.88 -20.40
C ASN A 173 -18.23 -11.97 -20.06
N PRO A 174 -19.12 -12.36 -21.01
CA PRO A 174 -20.56 -12.38 -20.78
C PRO A 174 -21.00 -13.47 -19.79
N ASP A 175 -20.21 -14.53 -19.61
CA ASP A 175 -20.54 -15.67 -18.74
C ASP A 175 -20.31 -15.38 -17.25
N ILE A 176 -19.66 -14.25 -16.94
CA ILE A 176 -19.40 -13.79 -15.57
C ILE A 176 -20.50 -12.78 -15.18
N PRO A 177 -21.05 -12.84 -13.96
CA PRO A 177 -21.94 -11.80 -13.44
C PRO A 177 -21.32 -10.40 -13.54
N VAL A 178 -22.13 -9.40 -13.92
CA VAL A 178 -21.63 -8.04 -14.26
C VAL A 178 -20.78 -7.43 -13.14
N GLU A 179 -21.16 -7.67 -11.89
CA GLU A 179 -20.49 -7.17 -10.69
C GLU A 179 -19.13 -7.85 -10.40
N GLN A 180 -18.85 -9.01 -10.99
CA GLN A 180 -17.59 -9.76 -10.83
C GLN A 180 -16.64 -9.58 -12.02
N ARG A 181 -17.10 -8.93 -13.11
CA ARG A 181 -16.28 -8.71 -14.30
C ARG A 181 -15.14 -7.74 -14.01
N GLY A 182 -13.94 -8.14 -14.37
CA GLY A 182 -12.74 -7.35 -14.15
C GLY A 182 -12.28 -7.27 -12.70
N THR A 183 -12.68 -8.24 -11.86
CA THR A 183 -12.29 -8.35 -10.46
C THR A 183 -11.55 -9.65 -10.17
N PHE A 184 -11.04 -9.82 -8.95
CA PHE A 184 -10.45 -11.09 -8.49
C PHE A 184 -11.48 -12.22 -8.55
N ALA A 185 -12.74 -11.99 -8.19
CA ALA A 185 -13.82 -12.98 -8.37
C ALA A 185 -13.95 -13.43 -9.83
N GLY A 186 -13.90 -12.49 -10.79
CA GLY A 186 -13.90 -12.81 -12.21
C GLY A 186 -12.69 -13.63 -12.65
N LEU A 187 -11.51 -13.35 -12.08
CA LEU A 187 -10.28 -14.11 -12.34
C LEU A 187 -10.42 -15.58 -11.92
N GLY A 188 -11.03 -15.85 -10.76
CA GLY A 188 -11.30 -17.20 -10.26
C GLY A 188 -12.57 -17.86 -10.81
N HIS A 189 -13.31 -17.20 -11.69
CA HIS A 189 -14.59 -17.69 -12.17
C HIS A 189 -14.44 -18.96 -13.04
N PRO A 190 -15.38 -19.93 -12.99
CA PRO A 190 -15.30 -21.16 -13.79
C PRO A 190 -15.10 -20.94 -15.29
N SER A 191 -15.72 -19.91 -15.90
CA SER A 191 -15.52 -19.60 -17.33
C SER A 191 -14.09 -19.17 -17.64
N THR A 192 -13.44 -18.43 -16.73
CA THR A 192 -12.05 -18.00 -16.86
C THR A 192 -11.11 -19.19 -16.75
N ILE A 193 -11.34 -20.06 -15.76
CA ILE A 193 -10.55 -21.27 -15.54
C ILE A 193 -10.67 -22.23 -16.73
N ASP A 194 -11.89 -22.50 -17.21
CA ASP A 194 -12.13 -23.37 -18.37
C ASP A 194 -11.42 -22.83 -19.63
N TYR A 195 -11.43 -21.52 -19.83
CA TYR A 195 -10.66 -20.90 -20.93
C TYR A 195 -9.16 -21.17 -20.79
N LEU A 196 -8.57 -20.92 -19.61
CA LEU A 196 -7.14 -21.11 -19.37
C LEU A 196 -6.72 -22.57 -19.53
N GLN A 197 -7.53 -23.51 -19.04
CA GLN A 197 -7.28 -24.95 -19.21
C GLN A 197 -7.36 -25.37 -20.67
N ARG A 198 -8.34 -24.88 -21.44
CA ARG A 198 -8.44 -25.15 -22.88
C ARG A 198 -7.30 -24.55 -23.68
N LEU A 199 -6.83 -23.35 -23.28
CA LEU A 199 -5.65 -22.73 -23.87
C LEU A 199 -4.37 -23.52 -23.57
N GLY A 200 -4.35 -24.25 -22.45
CA GLY A 200 -3.25 -25.15 -22.08
C GLY A 200 -2.10 -24.44 -21.35
N VAL A 201 -2.36 -23.29 -20.74
CA VAL A 201 -1.36 -22.55 -19.95
C VAL A 201 -1.21 -23.20 -18.58
N THR A 202 -0.04 -23.04 -17.96
CA THR A 202 0.24 -23.64 -16.65
C THR A 202 0.36 -22.60 -15.54
N ALA A 203 0.61 -21.34 -15.91
CA ALA A 203 0.74 -20.24 -14.99
C ALA A 203 0.10 -18.98 -15.56
N VAL A 204 -0.55 -18.19 -14.72
CA VAL A 204 -0.98 -16.83 -15.04
C VAL A 204 -0.05 -15.86 -14.31
N GLU A 205 0.56 -14.95 -15.08
CA GLU A 205 1.32 -13.84 -14.54
C GLU A 205 0.44 -12.59 -14.52
N LEU A 206 0.15 -12.08 -13.33
CA LEU A 206 -0.69 -10.91 -13.17
C LEU A 206 0.15 -9.65 -13.22
N LEU A 207 -0.28 -8.68 -14.04
CA LEU A 207 0.13 -7.28 -13.88
C LEU A 207 -0.10 -6.82 -12.43
N PRO A 208 0.58 -5.75 -11.97
CA PRO A 208 0.62 -5.36 -10.57
C PRO A 208 -0.73 -5.34 -9.84
N ILE A 209 -0.77 -6.06 -8.72
CA ILE A 209 -1.93 -6.11 -7.82
C ILE A 209 -1.66 -5.52 -6.44
N HIS A 210 -0.44 -5.05 -6.16
CA HIS A 210 -0.19 -4.18 -5.00
C HIS A 210 -1.14 -2.99 -5.07
N HIS A 211 -1.58 -2.48 -3.93
CA HIS A 211 -2.44 -1.31 -3.93
C HIS A 211 -1.65 -0.13 -4.47
N PHE A 212 -2.02 0.36 -5.64
CA PHE A 212 -1.36 1.46 -6.35
C PHE A 212 -2.23 2.72 -6.42
N ALA A 213 -1.59 3.84 -6.74
CA ALA A 213 -2.25 5.11 -7.00
C ALA A 213 -2.12 5.51 -8.48
N THR A 214 -3.02 6.36 -8.96
CA THR A 214 -2.80 7.07 -10.22
C THR A 214 -1.85 8.23 -9.97
N GLU A 215 -0.86 8.43 -10.84
CA GLU A 215 0.07 9.56 -10.76
C GLU A 215 -0.69 10.88 -10.86
N VAL A 216 -0.26 11.91 -10.12
CA VAL A 216 -1.02 13.17 -10.01
C VAL A 216 -1.27 13.79 -11.39
N ASN A 217 -0.26 13.79 -12.26
CA ASN A 217 -0.34 14.32 -13.62
C ASN A 217 -1.19 13.46 -14.57
N VAL A 218 -1.31 12.15 -14.32
CA VAL A 218 -2.19 11.26 -15.08
C VAL A 218 -3.64 11.54 -14.69
N PHE A 219 -3.92 11.64 -13.38
CA PHE A 219 -5.23 11.94 -12.84
C PHE A 219 -5.78 13.28 -13.38
N HIS A 220 -4.99 14.36 -13.30
CA HIS A 220 -5.41 15.69 -13.77
C HIS A 220 -5.64 15.81 -15.28
N ARG A 221 -5.17 14.83 -16.06
CA ARG A 221 -5.50 14.70 -17.50
C ARG A 221 -6.79 13.91 -17.74
N GLY A 222 -7.55 13.57 -16.70
CA GLY A 222 -8.77 12.76 -16.77
C GLY A 222 -8.48 11.29 -17.11
N ARG A 223 -7.31 10.79 -16.71
CA ARG A 223 -6.88 9.40 -16.94
C ARG A 223 -6.64 8.70 -15.60
N ILE A 224 -6.57 7.37 -15.67
CA ILE A 224 -6.22 6.51 -14.53
C ILE A 224 -5.00 5.68 -14.89
N ASN A 225 -4.23 5.29 -13.88
CA ASN A 225 -3.21 4.27 -14.06
C ASN A 225 -3.90 2.92 -14.25
N HIS A 226 -3.84 2.41 -15.48
CA HIS A 226 -4.47 1.13 -15.79
C HIS A 226 -3.62 -0.04 -15.28
N TRP A 227 -2.33 -0.04 -15.61
CA TRP A 227 -1.44 -1.18 -15.37
C TRP A 227 -1.06 -1.40 -13.92
N GLY A 228 -1.00 -0.35 -13.10
CA GLY A 228 -0.75 -0.47 -11.66
C GLY A 228 0.72 -0.43 -11.22
N TYR A 229 1.67 -0.13 -12.12
CA TYR A 229 3.10 0.05 -11.81
C TYR A 229 3.37 1.37 -11.07
N ASN A 230 2.65 1.63 -9.97
CA ASN A 230 2.83 2.81 -9.12
C ASN A 230 2.36 2.52 -7.68
N PRO A 231 3.05 1.60 -6.96
CA PRO A 231 2.56 1.01 -5.72
C PRO A 231 2.56 2.03 -4.55
N LEU A 232 1.48 1.99 -3.77
CA LEU A 232 1.26 2.78 -2.56
C LEU A 232 1.44 1.94 -1.29
N ALA A 233 0.97 0.68 -1.31
CA ALA A 233 1.14 -0.28 -0.22
C ALA A 233 1.48 -1.67 -0.78
N PHE A 234 2.63 -2.21 -0.37
CA PHE A 234 3.19 -3.45 -0.94
C PHE A 234 2.45 -4.72 -0.48
N SER A 235 1.79 -4.69 0.67
CA SER A 235 1.14 -5.87 1.26
C SER A 235 -0.37 -5.88 1.12
N ALA A 236 -0.95 -4.85 0.48
CA ALA A 236 -2.39 -4.72 0.28
C ALA A 236 -2.76 -4.98 -1.18
N PRO A 237 -3.80 -5.79 -1.47
CA PRO A 237 -4.31 -5.91 -2.83
C PRO A 237 -4.99 -4.61 -3.28
N HIS A 238 -4.91 -4.31 -4.58
CA HIS A 238 -5.56 -3.14 -5.17
C HIS A 238 -7.09 -3.24 -5.04
N ARG A 239 -7.67 -2.41 -4.17
CA ARG A 239 -9.08 -2.47 -3.77
C ARG A 239 -10.06 -2.36 -4.96
N PRO A 240 -9.82 -1.52 -5.98
CA PRO A 240 -10.66 -1.46 -7.18
C PRO A 240 -10.73 -2.74 -8.03
N TYR A 241 -9.87 -3.74 -7.77
CA TYR A 241 -9.95 -5.05 -8.41
C TYR A 241 -10.79 -6.06 -7.61
N ALA A 242 -11.46 -5.67 -6.53
CA ALA A 242 -12.36 -6.56 -5.78
C ALA A 242 -13.82 -6.16 -5.95
N ALA A 243 -14.68 -7.16 -6.16
CA ALA A 243 -16.14 -7.01 -6.20
C ALA A 243 -16.74 -6.90 -4.79
N THR A 244 -16.11 -7.52 -3.80
CA THR A 244 -16.55 -7.59 -2.42
C THR A 244 -15.90 -6.48 -1.56
N ASN A 245 -16.33 -6.39 -0.30
CA ASN A 245 -15.69 -5.53 0.69
C ASN A 245 -14.42 -6.12 1.31
N ASP A 246 -14.09 -7.37 0.97
CA ASP A 246 -12.91 -8.08 1.46
C ASP A 246 -12.02 -8.50 0.27
N PRO A 247 -11.18 -7.57 -0.24
CA PRO A 247 -10.32 -7.85 -1.38
C PRO A 247 -9.28 -8.95 -1.08
N ILE A 248 -8.92 -9.14 0.20
CA ILE A 248 -7.97 -10.18 0.61
C ILE A 248 -8.60 -11.55 0.42
N LYS A 249 -9.81 -11.75 0.97
CA LYS A 249 -10.51 -13.03 0.85
C LYS A 249 -10.88 -13.34 -0.60
N GLU A 250 -11.34 -12.35 -1.36
CA GLU A 250 -11.69 -12.54 -2.77
C GLU A 250 -10.47 -12.96 -3.61
N LEU A 251 -9.31 -12.32 -3.40
CA LEU A 251 -8.07 -12.73 -4.05
C LEU A 251 -7.65 -14.15 -3.63
N GLN A 252 -7.73 -14.47 -2.34
CA GLN A 252 -7.41 -15.81 -1.83
C GLN A 252 -8.29 -16.89 -2.47
N ASP A 253 -9.59 -16.63 -2.63
CA ASP A 253 -10.53 -17.56 -3.26
C ASP A 253 -10.24 -17.76 -4.74
N ALA A 254 -9.89 -16.68 -5.45
CA ALA A 254 -9.50 -16.76 -6.86
C ALA A 254 -8.22 -17.58 -7.06
N VAL A 255 -7.21 -17.35 -6.21
CA VAL A 255 -5.97 -18.12 -6.21
C VAL A 255 -6.23 -19.59 -5.89
N ASP A 256 -7.07 -19.90 -4.90
CA ASP A 256 -7.41 -21.27 -4.54
C ASP A 256 -8.14 -22.00 -5.68
N ALA A 257 -9.04 -21.32 -6.39
CA ALA A 257 -9.75 -21.87 -7.54
C ALA A 257 -8.79 -22.17 -8.71
N LEU A 258 -7.85 -21.27 -9.02
CA LEU A 258 -6.82 -21.48 -10.05
C LEU A 258 -5.87 -22.61 -9.68
N HIS A 259 -5.42 -22.66 -8.42
CA HIS A 259 -4.59 -23.74 -7.91
C HIS A 259 -5.31 -25.10 -7.99
N ALA A 260 -6.59 -25.17 -7.63
CA ALA A 260 -7.40 -26.39 -7.76
C ALA A 260 -7.53 -26.86 -9.22
N ALA A 261 -7.46 -25.93 -10.17
CA ALA A 261 -7.43 -26.21 -11.61
C ALA A 261 -6.04 -26.56 -12.16
N GLY A 262 -5.01 -26.57 -11.31
CA GLY A 262 -3.62 -26.86 -11.69
C GLY A 262 -2.87 -25.67 -12.31
N ILE A 263 -3.36 -24.44 -12.12
CA ILE A 263 -2.79 -23.21 -12.69
C ILE A 263 -2.04 -22.46 -11.59
N GLU A 264 -0.76 -22.17 -11.82
CA GLU A 264 0.08 -21.36 -10.92
C GLU A 264 -0.22 -19.87 -11.07
N ILE A 265 0.07 -19.10 -10.02
CA ILE A 265 -0.04 -17.64 -10.04
C ILE A 265 1.35 -17.04 -9.81
N ILE A 266 1.74 -16.16 -10.73
CA ILE A 266 2.94 -15.33 -10.65
C ILE A 266 2.45 -13.88 -10.52
N LEU A 267 3.06 -13.13 -9.61
CA LEU A 267 2.74 -11.72 -9.43
C LEU A 267 3.87 -10.87 -10.00
N ASP A 268 3.52 -9.94 -10.89
CA ASP A 268 4.40 -8.82 -11.18
C ASP A 268 4.47 -7.91 -9.94
N VAL A 269 5.70 -7.66 -9.48
CA VAL A 269 5.96 -6.91 -8.25
C VAL A 269 6.86 -5.71 -8.50
N VAL A 270 6.40 -4.55 -8.04
CA VAL A 270 7.17 -3.30 -8.07
C VAL A 270 7.67 -2.98 -6.67
N TYR A 271 8.97 -3.21 -6.44
CA TYR A 271 9.66 -2.79 -5.22
C TYR A 271 10.72 -1.71 -5.46
N ASN A 272 10.94 -1.31 -6.72
CA ASN A 272 12.02 -0.41 -7.08
C ASN A 272 11.67 1.08 -6.88
N HIS A 273 10.39 1.46 -6.92
CA HIS A 273 9.88 2.82 -6.65
C HIS A 273 8.51 2.78 -5.97
N THR A 274 7.98 3.95 -5.62
CA THR A 274 6.67 4.12 -4.96
C THR A 274 5.82 5.21 -5.63
N ALA A 275 4.54 5.23 -5.29
CA ALA A 275 3.57 6.27 -5.63
C ALA A 275 3.83 7.66 -5.03
N GLU A 276 4.90 7.83 -4.25
CA GLU A 276 5.25 9.16 -3.73
C GLU A 276 5.99 10.02 -4.75
N GLU A 277 6.26 9.52 -5.96
CA GLU A 277 6.88 10.25 -7.09
C GLU A 277 8.20 10.96 -6.70
N GLY A 278 8.58 12.02 -7.43
CA GLY A 278 9.82 12.75 -7.21
C GLY A 278 9.80 13.75 -6.05
N LYS A 279 10.74 14.69 -6.04
CA LYS A 279 10.87 15.71 -4.98
C LYS A 279 9.59 16.51 -4.68
N LEU A 280 8.79 16.78 -5.70
CA LEU A 280 7.51 17.51 -5.62
C LEU A 280 6.29 16.59 -5.51
N GLY A 281 6.52 15.28 -5.37
CA GLY A 281 5.47 14.30 -5.23
C GLY A 281 4.76 14.33 -3.88
N PRO A 282 3.66 13.59 -3.76
CA PRO A 282 2.87 13.52 -2.54
C PRO A 282 3.63 12.87 -1.37
N THR A 283 3.11 13.10 -0.16
CA THR A 283 3.57 12.44 1.07
C THR A 283 2.45 11.53 1.57
N TYR A 284 2.56 10.23 1.27
CA TYR A 284 1.57 9.22 1.63
C TYR A 284 2.03 8.26 2.73
N SER A 285 3.32 7.92 2.76
CA SER A 285 3.86 6.91 3.67
C SER A 285 5.36 7.15 3.89
N PHE A 286 6.22 6.46 3.14
CA PHE A 286 7.66 6.37 3.35
C PHE A 286 8.37 7.72 3.51
N ARG A 287 8.03 8.72 2.69
CA ARG A 287 8.59 10.08 2.72
C ARG A 287 8.35 10.75 4.07
N GLY A 288 7.16 10.57 4.63
CA GLY A 288 6.79 11.13 5.93
C GLY A 288 7.33 10.33 7.12
N ILE A 289 7.60 9.04 6.94
CA ILE A 289 8.09 8.14 7.99
C ILE A 289 9.60 8.25 8.17
N ASP A 290 10.37 8.13 7.09
CA ASP A 290 11.83 8.31 7.11
C ASP A 290 12.38 8.45 5.66
N ASN A 291 12.20 9.64 5.09
CA ASN A 291 12.58 9.92 3.70
C ASN A 291 14.01 9.47 3.35
N LYS A 292 14.99 9.80 4.19
CA LYS A 292 16.42 9.57 3.92
C LYS A 292 16.78 8.09 3.89
N THR A 293 16.03 7.27 4.63
CA THR A 293 16.33 5.85 4.70
C THR A 293 15.56 5.06 3.66
N PHE A 294 14.31 5.43 3.36
CA PHE A 294 13.50 4.73 2.36
C PHE A 294 13.93 5.04 0.93
N TYR A 295 14.38 6.27 0.62
CA TYR A 295 14.71 6.66 -0.75
C TYR A 295 16.21 6.89 -0.98
N ARG A 296 16.69 6.44 -2.14
CA ARG A 296 18.03 6.76 -2.60
C ARG A 296 18.11 8.24 -2.95
N SER A 297 19.19 8.88 -2.55
CA SER A 297 19.52 10.25 -2.93
C SER A 297 20.98 10.32 -3.36
N ILE A 298 21.28 11.09 -4.41
CA ILE A 298 22.65 11.31 -4.88
C ILE A 298 23.38 12.23 -3.90
N VAL A 299 22.77 13.38 -3.62
CA VAL A 299 23.19 14.36 -2.62
C VAL A 299 21.94 14.95 -1.98
N ASP A 300 21.89 14.93 -0.65
CA ASP A 300 20.83 15.51 0.18
C ASP A 300 19.39 15.18 -0.28
N ASP A 301 18.70 16.13 -0.92
CA ASP A 301 17.30 16.04 -1.37
C ASP A 301 17.12 15.62 -2.83
N PHE A 302 18.23 15.37 -3.53
CA PHE A 302 18.20 14.99 -4.93
C PHE A 302 18.03 13.48 -5.05
N TYR A 303 16.78 13.05 -5.28
CA TYR A 303 16.46 11.64 -5.45
C TYR A 303 17.23 11.04 -6.62
N ASP A 304 17.81 9.87 -6.36
CA ASP A 304 18.50 9.07 -7.36
C ASP A 304 17.46 8.21 -8.10
N ASP A 305 16.83 8.81 -9.11
CA ASP A 305 15.77 8.18 -9.89
C ASP A 305 16.34 7.32 -11.02
N VAL A 306 16.68 6.07 -10.71
CA VAL A 306 17.10 5.07 -11.71
C VAL A 306 15.93 4.29 -12.30
N THR A 307 14.70 4.54 -11.84
CA THR A 307 13.48 3.87 -12.32
C THR A 307 12.79 4.68 -13.41
N GLY A 308 13.00 6.00 -13.44
CA GLY A 308 12.27 6.94 -14.29
C GLY A 308 10.90 7.33 -13.72
N CYS A 309 10.61 6.98 -12.47
CA CYS A 309 9.33 7.19 -11.80
C CYS A 309 9.40 8.27 -10.70
N GLY A 310 10.51 9.00 -10.62
CA GLY A 310 10.75 10.10 -9.70
C GLY A 310 11.54 9.72 -8.44
N ASN A 311 11.49 8.45 -8.02
CA ASN A 311 12.22 7.96 -6.86
C ASN A 311 12.77 6.54 -7.06
N THR A 312 13.63 6.11 -6.15
CA THR A 312 14.07 4.71 -6.06
C THR A 312 14.15 4.30 -4.60
N LEU A 313 13.51 3.19 -4.25
CA LEU A 313 13.54 2.62 -2.91
C LEU A 313 14.96 2.10 -2.59
N ASP A 314 15.51 2.44 -1.42
CA ASP A 314 16.89 2.12 -1.06
C ASP A 314 17.03 0.69 -0.47
N SER A 315 16.87 -0.31 -1.33
CA SER A 315 17.02 -1.73 -0.96
C SER A 315 18.43 -2.14 -0.52
N ARG A 316 19.41 -1.23 -0.52
CA ARG A 316 20.74 -1.43 0.10
C ARG A 316 20.66 -1.32 1.63
N ARG A 317 19.59 -0.73 2.16
CA ARG A 317 19.35 -0.60 3.60
C ARG A 317 18.73 -1.90 4.13
N PRO A 318 19.34 -2.56 5.12
CA PRO A 318 18.85 -3.86 5.62
C PRO A 318 17.38 -3.84 6.06
N PHE A 319 16.89 -2.73 6.60
CA PHE A 319 15.50 -2.62 7.01
C PHE A 319 14.53 -2.50 5.84
N VAL A 320 14.90 -1.75 4.79
CA VAL A 320 14.12 -1.68 3.55
C VAL A 320 14.09 -3.05 2.87
N THR A 321 15.22 -3.78 2.87
CA THR A 321 15.26 -5.17 2.42
C THR A 321 14.30 -6.04 3.24
N ARG A 322 14.36 -5.97 4.59
CA ARG A 322 13.46 -6.72 5.49
C ARG A 322 11.98 -6.39 5.28
N MET A 323 11.65 -5.19 4.81
CA MET A 323 10.26 -4.85 4.48
C MET A 323 9.78 -5.55 3.19
N ILE A 324 10.70 -5.78 2.24
CA ILE A 324 10.41 -6.42 0.96
C ILE A 324 10.31 -7.95 1.10
N VAL A 325 11.13 -8.57 1.97
CA VAL A 325 11.24 -10.04 2.14
C VAL A 325 10.46 -10.58 3.33
#